data_AF-A0A2V7QC72-F1
#
_entry.id   AF-A0A2V7QC72-F1
#
_cell.length_a   1.000
_cell.length_b   1.000
_cell.length_c   1.000
_cell.angle_alpha   90.00
_cell.angle_beta   90.00
_cell.angle_gamma   90.00
#
_symmetry.space_group_name_H-M   'P 1'
#
loop_
_entity.id
_entity.type
_entity.pdbx_description
1 polymer ?
#
loop_
_entity_poly.entity_id
_entity_poly.type
_entity_poly.pdbx_seq_one_letter_code
_entity_poly.pdbx_strand_id
1 'polypeptide(L)'
;MTRRHLPLALLMLTAAASDAQRPERGRELGIPFEGATGPLNAITDVGGVEVGHRTLVAGSGKLVVGKGPVRTGVTAVFPRGRDSDDPVFAGWFTMNGNGEMTGTTWVEESGFLWGP
;
A
#
# COMPACT_ATOMS: atom_id res chain seq x y z
N MET A 1 -20.59 -36.68 -49.61
CA MET A 1 -20.89 -35.49 -48.78
C MET A 1 -20.00 -35.53 -47.54
N THR A 2 -18.80 -34.97 -47.64
CA THR A 2 -17.75 -35.01 -46.61
C THR A 2 -17.92 -33.86 -45.62
N ARG A 3 -18.36 -34.16 -44.39
CA ARG A 3 -18.35 -33.20 -43.26
C ARG A 3 -16.91 -33.00 -42.79
N ARG A 4 -16.31 -31.86 -43.15
CA ARG A 4 -15.05 -31.38 -42.56
C ARG A 4 -15.37 -30.71 -41.24
N HIS A 5 -15.03 -31.36 -40.13
CA HIS A 5 -15.03 -30.74 -38.81
C HIS A 5 -13.74 -29.93 -38.65
N LEU A 6 -13.86 -28.60 -38.59
CA LEU A 6 -12.76 -27.68 -38.31
C LEU A 6 -12.64 -27.58 -36.78
N PRO A 7 -11.52 -27.94 -36.13
CA PRO A 7 -11.40 -27.76 -34.70
C PRO A 7 -11.11 -26.28 -34.41
N LEU A 8 -12.03 -25.63 -33.69
CA LEU A 8 -11.86 -24.29 -33.15
C LEU A 8 -10.85 -24.37 -31.99
N ALA A 9 -9.59 -24.03 -32.24
CA ALA A 9 -8.58 -23.96 -31.20
C ALA A 9 -8.79 -22.70 -30.35
N LEU A 10 -9.33 -22.87 -29.15
CA LEU A 10 -9.47 -21.81 -28.14
C LEU A 10 -8.11 -21.57 -27.48
N LEU A 11 -7.41 -20.52 -27.92
CA LEU A 11 -6.14 -20.10 -27.33
C LEU A 11 -6.44 -19.41 -25.99
N MET A 12 -6.33 -20.14 -24.87
CA MET A 12 -6.37 -19.53 -23.54
C MET A 12 -5.06 -18.78 -23.30
N LEU A 13 -5.11 -17.46 -23.37
CA LEU A 13 -4.02 -16.59 -22.97
C LEU A 13 -3.96 -16.59 -21.43
N THR A 14 -3.15 -17.46 -20.83
CA THR A 14 -2.87 -17.41 -19.39
C THR A 14 -2.03 -16.16 -19.13
N ALA A 15 -2.65 -15.11 -18.60
CA ALA A 15 -1.91 -14.01 -18.00
C ALA A 15 -1.18 -14.58 -16.78
N ALA A 16 0.14 -14.74 -16.90
CA ALA A 16 0.98 -15.01 -15.75
C ALA A 16 0.82 -13.82 -14.80
N ALA A 17 0.15 -14.03 -13.67
CA ALA A 17 0.25 -13.10 -12.55
C ALA A 17 1.74 -13.06 -12.20
N SER A 18 2.37 -11.90 -12.42
CA SER A 18 3.69 -11.65 -11.86
C SER A 18 3.52 -11.80 -10.35
N ASP A 19 4.13 -12.83 -9.76
CA ASP A 19 4.33 -12.89 -8.31
C ASP A 19 5.14 -11.65 -7.95
N ALA A 20 4.45 -10.59 -7.56
CA ALA A 20 5.07 -9.51 -6.81
C ALA A 20 5.57 -10.20 -5.54
N GLN A 21 6.89 -10.38 -5.47
CA GLN A 21 7.57 -11.11 -4.41
C GLN A 21 6.98 -10.71 -3.07
N ARG A 22 6.16 -11.60 -2.48
CA ARG A 22 5.59 -11.38 -1.15
C ARG A 22 6.79 -11.36 -0.21
N PRO A 23 7.22 -10.20 0.31
CA PRO A 23 8.45 -10.15 1.08
C PRO A 23 8.24 -11.00 2.33
N GLU A 24 9.15 -11.94 2.59
CA GLU A 24 9.10 -12.78 3.79
C GLU A 24 9.03 -11.87 5.02
N ARG A 25 7.99 -12.04 5.83
CA ARG A 25 7.76 -11.21 7.01
C ARG A 25 8.63 -11.68 8.16
N GLY A 26 8.98 -10.81 9.10
CA GLY A 26 9.90 -11.16 10.20
C GLY A 26 9.52 -12.45 10.95
N ARG A 27 8.23 -12.69 11.24
CA ARG A 27 7.76 -13.93 11.88
C ARG A 27 7.90 -15.17 10.98
N GLU A 28 7.72 -15.02 9.66
CA GLU A 28 7.90 -16.12 8.68
C GLU A 28 9.37 -16.54 8.58
N LEU A 29 10.30 -15.62 8.88
CA LEU A 29 11.73 -15.85 9.00
C LEU A 29 12.16 -16.41 10.37
N GLY A 30 11.23 -16.66 11.29
CA GLY A 30 11.51 -17.16 12.64
C GLY A 30 12.04 -16.10 13.62
N ILE A 31 11.94 -14.80 13.30
CA ILE A 31 12.31 -13.73 14.24
C ILE A 31 11.27 -13.68 15.37
N PRO A 32 11.69 -13.79 16.66
CA PRO A 32 10.77 -13.76 17.77
C PRO A 32 10.27 -12.34 18.05
N PHE A 33 8.96 -12.20 18.23
CA PHE A 33 8.31 -10.97 18.68
C PHE A 33 7.26 -11.31 19.74
N GLU A 34 7.14 -10.46 20.75
CA GLU A 34 6.11 -10.57 21.78
C GLU A 34 4.71 -10.26 21.23
N GLY A 35 3.67 -10.68 21.97
CA GLY A 35 2.27 -10.46 21.60
C GLY A 35 1.74 -11.36 20.47
N ALA A 36 0.41 -11.43 20.36
CA ALA A 36 -0.30 -12.11 19.28
C ALA A 36 -0.72 -11.10 18.21
N THR A 37 -0.70 -11.51 16.95
CA THR A 37 -1.10 -10.66 15.81
C THR A 37 -2.56 -10.88 15.45
N GLY A 38 -3.15 -9.91 14.75
CA GLY A 38 -4.38 -10.16 14.00
C GLY A 38 -4.16 -11.14 12.82
N PRO A 39 -5.23 -11.55 12.13
CA PRO A 39 -5.16 -12.51 11.03
C PRO A 39 -4.30 -12.04 9.86
N LEU A 40 -4.34 -10.75 9.51
CA LEU A 40 -3.51 -10.17 8.46
C LEU A 40 -2.15 -9.74 8.99
N ASN A 41 -2.02 -9.61 10.32
CA ASN A 41 -0.88 -9.02 11.01
C ASN A 41 -0.57 -7.65 10.38
N ALA A 42 -1.57 -6.80 10.16
CA ALA A 42 -1.44 -5.53 9.45
C ALA A 42 -2.38 -4.47 10.04
N ILE A 43 -2.17 -3.19 9.70
CA ILE A 43 -3.03 -2.09 10.19
C ILE A 43 -4.51 -2.28 9.80
N THR A 44 -4.77 -2.93 8.67
CA THR A 44 -6.12 -3.25 8.18
C THR A 44 -6.81 -4.37 8.94
N ASP A 45 -6.16 -4.97 9.95
CA ASP A 45 -6.86 -5.80 10.95
C ASP A 45 -7.84 -4.94 11.78
N VAL A 46 -7.65 -3.61 11.82
CA VAL A 46 -8.64 -2.66 12.34
C VAL A 46 -9.75 -2.47 11.31
N GLY A 47 -10.97 -2.90 11.66
CA GLY A 47 -12.12 -2.84 10.76
C GLY A 47 -12.40 -1.42 10.24
N GLY A 48 -12.61 -1.30 8.93
CA GLY A 48 -12.87 -0.03 8.25
C GLY A 48 -11.61 0.69 7.75
N VAL A 49 -10.42 0.33 8.22
CA VAL A 49 -9.18 0.93 7.70
C VAL A 49 -8.86 0.39 6.31
N GLU A 50 -8.59 1.29 5.37
CA GLU A 50 -8.10 0.94 4.03
C GLU A 50 -6.71 1.53 3.79
N VAL A 51 -5.90 0.87 2.95
CA VAL A 51 -4.56 1.34 2.57
C VAL A 51 -4.39 1.23 1.07
N GLY A 52 -3.88 2.28 0.44
CA GLY A 52 -3.58 2.34 -0.99
C GLY A 52 -2.14 2.78 -1.25
N HIS A 53 -1.55 2.24 -2.31
CA HIS A 53 -0.19 2.59 -2.73
C HIS A 53 -0.16 2.96 -4.21
N ARG A 54 0.67 3.96 -4.55
CA ARG A 54 1.10 4.21 -5.92
C ARG A 54 2.61 4.27 -5.95
N THR A 55 3.22 3.27 -6.58
CA THR A 55 4.68 3.17 -6.72
C THR A 55 5.09 3.61 -8.12
N LEU A 56 6.10 4.50 -8.21
CA LEU A 56 6.69 4.98 -9.45
C LEU A 56 8.13 4.49 -9.58
N VAL A 57 8.34 3.58 -10.52
CA VAL A 57 9.66 3.04 -10.88
C VAL A 57 9.86 3.23 -12.38
N ALA A 58 10.76 4.13 -12.74
CA ALA A 58 11.05 4.42 -14.15
C ALA A 58 12.52 4.80 -14.38
N GLY A 59 13.06 4.45 -15.55
CA GLY A 59 14.44 4.73 -15.94
C GLY A 59 15.49 3.94 -15.14
N SER A 60 16.74 4.06 -15.58
CA SER A 60 17.93 3.38 -15.02
C SER A 60 19.20 4.21 -15.28
N GLY A 61 20.31 3.85 -14.62
CA GLY A 61 21.60 4.50 -14.84
C GLY A 61 21.82 5.73 -13.96
N LYS A 62 22.72 6.63 -14.39
CA LYS A 62 23.14 7.80 -13.61
C LYS A 62 21.98 8.77 -13.38
N LEU A 63 21.89 9.32 -12.18
CA LEU A 63 20.93 10.36 -11.83
C LEU A 63 21.10 11.62 -12.69
N VAL A 64 19.98 12.08 -13.24
CA VAL A 64 19.80 13.40 -13.83
C VAL A 64 18.59 14.06 -13.18
N VAL A 65 18.83 15.17 -12.47
CA VAL A 65 17.78 15.92 -11.75
C VAL A 65 16.66 16.33 -12.71
N GLY A 66 15.41 16.12 -12.28
CA GLY A 66 14.22 16.37 -13.08
C GLY A 66 13.92 15.31 -14.15
N LYS A 67 14.74 14.26 -14.31
CA LYS A 67 14.53 13.18 -15.29
C LYS A 67 14.50 11.78 -14.69
N GLY A 68 15.37 11.49 -13.73
CA GLY A 68 15.41 10.19 -13.05
C GLY A 68 16.82 9.58 -12.97
N PRO A 69 16.95 8.29 -12.63
CA PRO A 69 15.86 7.32 -12.46
C PRO A 69 14.87 7.70 -11.34
N VAL A 70 13.59 7.41 -11.55
CA VAL A 70 12.50 7.69 -10.60
C VAL A 70 12.28 6.47 -9.72
N ARG A 71 12.39 6.65 -8.40
CA ARG A 71 12.12 5.63 -7.37
C ARG A 71 11.37 6.30 -6.22
N THR A 72 10.07 6.54 -6.41
CA THR A 72 9.23 7.28 -5.45
C THR A 72 7.81 6.72 -5.46
N GLY A 73 6.92 7.29 -4.66
CA GLY A 73 5.51 6.90 -4.62
C GLY A 73 4.73 7.67 -3.57
N VAL A 74 3.49 7.25 -3.37
CA VAL A 74 2.62 7.71 -2.29
C VAL A 74 1.90 6.51 -1.67
N THR A 75 1.68 6.58 -0.36
CA THR A 75 0.80 5.68 0.38
C THR A 75 -0.28 6.53 1.02
N ALA A 76 -1.53 6.12 0.89
CA ALA A 76 -2.66 6.69 1.60
C ALA A 76 -3.21 5.65 2.56
N VAL A 77 -3.53 6.07 3.77
CA VAL A 77 -4.28 5.29 4.76
C VAL A 77 -5.61 6.00 4.90
N PHE A 78 -6.73 5.27 4.96
CA PHE A 78 -8.05 5.84 5.21
C PHE A 78 -8.57 5.27 6.52
N PRO A 79 -8.60 6.03 7.63
CA PRO A 79 -9.00 5.56 8.95
C PRO A 79 -10.41 4.98 9.02
N ARG A 80 -11.31 5.44 8.14
CA ARG A 80 -12.70 4.95 8.02
C ARG A 80 -13.09 4.52 6.59
N GLY A 81 -12.10 4.24 5.75
CA GLY A 81 -12.30 3.88 4.34
C GLY A 81 -12.52 5.09 3.44
N ARG A 82 -12.29 4.91 2.12
CA ARG A 82 -12.27 6.01 1.14
C ARG A 82 -13.60 6.74 0.91
N ASP A 83 -14.71 6.14 1.36
CA ASP A 83 -16.06 6.67 1.16
C ASP A 83 -16.59 7.43 2.40
N SER A 84 -15.76 7.62 3.44
CA SER A 84 -16.12 8.34 4.67
C SER A 84 -15.29 9.62 4.83
N ASP A 85 -15.97 10.73 5.11
CA ASP A 85 -15.34 12.03 5.40
C ASP A 85 -15.31 12.35 6.90
N ASP A 86 -15.74 11.43 7.77
CA ASP A 86 -15.86 11.68 9.20
C ASP A 86 -14.48 11.71 9.91
N PRO A 87 -14.24 12.67 10.84
CA PRO A 87 -12.99 12.73 11.61
C PRO A 87 -12.75 11.55 12.53
N VAL A 88 -11.50 11.11 12.64
CA VAL A 88 -11.07 10.24 13.74
C VAL A 88 -10.40 11.04 14.85
N PHE A 89 -10.53 10.57 16.10
CA PHE A 89 -9.69 11.07 17.18
C PHE A 89 -8.24 10.74 16.87
N ALA A 90 -7.37 11.71 17.07
CA ALA A 90 -5.95 11.59 16.73
C ALA A 90 -5.07 12.28 17.76
N GLY A 91 -3.83 11.81 17.82
CA GLY A 91 -2.75 12.42 18.56
C GLY A 91 -1.44 12.16 17.82
N TRP A 92 -0.43 12.97 18.09
CA TRP A 92 0.88 12.82 17.47
C TRP A 92 1.98 13.08 18.50
N PHE A 93 3.19 12.60 18.20
CA PHE A 93 4.34 12.79 19.06
C PHE A 93 5.60 12.89 18.20
N THR A 94 6.51 13.79 18.56
CA THR A 94 7.81 13.91 17.91
C THR A 94 8.90 13.25 18.76
N MET A 95 9.46 12.16 18.24
CA MET A 95 10.70 11.60 18.82
C MET A 95 11.91 12.45 18.41
N ASN A 96 11.96 12.88 17.15
CA ASN A 96 12.96 13.77 16.59
C ASN A 96 12.36 14.58 15.44
N GLY A 97 12.58 15.90 15.42
CA GLY A 97 11.95 16.82 14.46
C GLY A 97 12.63 16.93 13.10
N ASN A 98 13.52 16.01 12.71
CA ASN A 98 14.19 16.04 11.41
C ASN A 98 13.32 15.42 10.30
N GLY A 99 12.19 16.05 10.02
CA GLY A 99 11.21 15.63 9.02
C GLY A 99 10.08 16.64 8.88
N GLU A 100 9.16 16.38 7.94
CA GLU A 100 7.99 17.21 7.72
C GLU A 100 6.71 16.37 7.90
N MET A 101 5.72 16.96 8.57
CA MET A 101 4.40 16.34 8.77
C MET A 101 3.34 17.44 8.85
N THR A 102 2.59 17.59 7.76
CA THR A 102 1.50 18.55 7.66
C THR A 102 0.31 18.12 8.52
N GLY A 103 -0.46 19.08 9.03
CA GLY A 103 -1.70 18.81 9.78
C GLY A 103 -1.52 18.58 11.29
N THR A 104 -0.29 18.52 11.78
CA THR A 104 0.02 18.30 13.21
C THR A 104 -0.55 19.40 14.12
N THR A 105 -0.46 20.68 13.72
CA THR A 105 -1.08 21.79 14.47
C THR A 105 -2.59 21.61 14.63
N TRP A 106 -3.27 21.07 13.61
CA TRP A 106 -4.72 20.81 13.69
C TRP A 106 -5.04 19.63 14.59
N VAL A 107 -4.24 18.55 14.52
CA VAL A 107 -4.38 17.41 15.42
C VAL A 107 -4.17 17.83 16.88
N GLU A 108 -3.17 18.67 17.15
CA GLU A 108 -2.89 19.20 18.49
C GLU A 108 -4.05 20.06 19.02
N GLU A 109 -4.58 20.97 18.20
CA GLU A 109 -5.64 21.90 18.61
C GLU A 109 -7.00 21.22 18.74
N SER A 110 -7.38 20.40 17.76
CA SER A 110 -8.74 19.84 17.67
C SER A 110 -8.88 18.46 18.30
N GLY A 111 -7.80 17.70 18.43
CA GLY A 111 -7.83 16.27 18.75
C GLY A 111 -8.39 15.39 17.63
N PHE A 112 -8.56 15.93 16.41
CA PHE A 112 -9.13 15.23 15.26
C PHE A 112 -8.18 15.22 14.05
N LEU A 113 -8.28 14.14 13.26
CA LEU A 113 -7.71 14.02 11.92
C LEU A 113 -8.83 13.99 10.88
N TRP A 114 -8.69 14.79 9.82
CA TRP A 114 -9.57 14.85 8.64
C TRP A 114 -8.83 14.43 7.37
N GLY A 115 -9.55 13.85 6.41
CA GLY A 115 -8.97 13.32 5.17
C GLY A 115 -8.42 11.90 5.34
N PRO A 116 -7.64 11.37 4.37
CA PRO A 116 -7.02 10.05 4.46
C PRO A 116 -6.02 10.03 5.63
#